data_AF-A0A2D6YNM3-F1
#
_entry.id   AF-A0A2D6YNM3-F1
#
_cell.length_a   1.000
_cell.length_b   1.000
_cell.length_c   1.000
_cell.angle_alpha   90.00
_cell.angle_beta   90.00
_cell.angle_gamma   90.00
#
_symmetry.space_group_name_H-M   'P 1'
#
loop_
_entity.id
_entity.type
_entity.pdbx_description
1 polymer ?
#
loop_
_entity_poly.entity_id
_entity_poly.type
_entity_poly.pdbx_seq_one_letter_code
_entity_poly.pdbx_strand_id
1 'polypeptide(L)'
;MSRAEFIRFIGVLRDNDQLREQYAEAQPEEILRLAKSHGFDFSDEIQGRFLNRWAGVYFCPFANDIGELCPKMVPPGFKTLLEYSQTTCSKDDEVERYDFRAGGYYAGLNRV
;
A
#
# COMPACT_ATOMS: atom_id res chain seq x y z
N MET A 1 12.60 5.66 3.21
CA MET A 1 13.02 4.54 2.35
C MET A 1 13.06 5.03 0.89
N SER A 2 14.09 4.65 0.14
CA SER A 2 14.22 4.97 -1.29
C SER A 2 13.36 4.02 -2.15
N ARG A 3 13.04 4.42 -3.39
CA ARG A 3 12.33 3.55 -4.36
C ARG A 3 13.02 2.18 -4.54
N ALA A 4 14.35 2.14 -4.46
CA ALA A 4 15.12 0.91 -4.63
C ALA A 4 14.89 -0.10 -3.49
N GLU A 5 14.74 0.38 -2.26
CA GLU A 5 14.46 -0.47 -1.09
C GLU A 5 13.03 -1.01 -1.13
N PHE A 6 12.07 -0.25 -1.66
CA PHE A 6 10.71 -0.74 -1.86
C PHE A 6 10.64 -1.84 -2.94
N ILE A 7 11.41 -1.68 -4.03
CA ILE A 7 11.58 -2.74 -5.05
C ILE A 7 12.22 -3.99 -4.42
N ARG A 8 13.23 -3.82 -3.56
CA ARG A 8 13.86 -4.93 -2.85
C ARG A 8 12.86 -5.66 -1.94
N PHE A 9 12.01 -4.92 -1.24
CA PHE A 9 10.93 -5.49 -0.44
C PHE A 9 9.99 -6.36 -1.29
N ILE A 10 9.53 -5.86 -2.44
CA ILE A 10 8.70 -6.62 -3.39
C ILE A 10 9.42 -7.89 -3.86
N GLY A 11 10.70 -7.79 -4.22
CA GLY A 11 11.51 -8.94 -4.64
C GLY A 11 11.59 -10.03 -3.57
N VAL A 12 11.87 -9.64 -2.31
CA VAL A 12 11.93 -10.59 -1.19
C VAL A 12 10.59 -11.29 -0.95
N LEU A 13 9.47 -10.58 -1.08
CA LEU A 13 8.15 -11.20 -0.96
C LEU A 13 7.84 -12.17 -2.11
N ARG A 14 8.30 -11.88 -3.32
CA ARG A 14 8.10 -12.77 -4.48
C ARG A 14 8.92 -14.04 -4.40
N ASP A 15 10.13 -13.94 -3.89
CA ASP A 15 11.08 -15.06 -3.83
C ASP A 15 10.87 -15.97 -2.59
N ASN A 16 10.04 -15.56 -1.64
CA ASN A 16 9.80 -16.30 -0.40
C ASN A 16 8.30 -16.60 -0.20
N ASP A 17 7.91 -17.82 -0.55
CA ASP A 17 6.51 -18.28 -0.45
C ASP A 17 5.95 -18.18 0.98
N GLN A 18 6.75 -18.47 2.00
CA GLN A 18 6.32 -18.40 3.39
C GLN A 18 6.02 -16.96 3.83
N LEU A 19 6.84 -16.00 3.39
CA LEU A 19 6.56 -14.58 3.62
C LEU A 19 5.34 -14.15 2.81
N ARG A 20 5.23 -14.58 1.54
CA ARG A 20 4.08 -14.24 0.70
C ARG A 20 2.76 -14.63 1.36
N GLU A 21 2.67 -15.83 1.93
CA GLU A 21 1.48 -16.28 2.66
C GLU A 21 1.16 -15.43 3.90
N GLN A 22 2.19 -15.02 4.66
CA GLN A 22 2.00 -14.14 5.82
C GLN A 22 1.43 -12.78 5.41
N TYR A 23 1.95 -12.20 4.33
CA TYR A 23 1.49 -10.90 3.83
C TYR A 23 0.14 -11.00 3.11
N ALA A 24 -0.23 -12.19 2.62
CA ALA A 24 -1.52 -12.42 1.98
C ALA A 24 -2.70 -12.19 2.94
N GLU A 25 -2.54 -12.57 4.21
CA GLU A 25 -3.58 -12.43 5.22
C GLU A 25 -3.44 -11.18 6.11
N ALA A 26 -2.30 -10.50 6.04
CA ALA A 26 -1.99 -9.35 6.90
C ALA A 26 -2.83 -8.11 6.56
N GLN A 27 -3.36 -7.46 7.61
CA GLN A 27 -3.96 -6.13 7.52
C GLN A 27 -2.89 -5.03 7.34
N PRO A 28 -3.23 -3.81 6.90
CA PRO A 28 -2.25 -2.75 6.62
C PRO A 28 -1.25 -2.49 7.75
N GLU A 29 -1.73 -2.40 8.99
CA GLU A 29 -0.89 -2.20 10.17
C GLU A 29 0.04 -3.40 10.44
N GLU A 30 -0.44 -4.61 10.14
CA GLU A 30 0.34 -5.84 10.28
C GLU A 30 1.41 -5.95 9.20
N ILE A 31 1.13 -5.54 7.96
CA ILE A 31 2.10 -5.44 6.87
C ILE A 31 3.27 -4.56 7.29
N LEU A 32 3.00 -3.37 7.87
CA LEU A 32 4.04 -2.46 8.35
C LEU A 32 4.88 -3.08 9.47
N ARG A 33 4.23 -3.74 10.43
CA ARG A 33 4.91 -4.42 11.54
C ARG A 33 5.78 -5.58 11.04
N LEU A 34 5.27 -6.41 10.14
CA LEU A 34 6.00 -7.53 9.53
C LEU A 34 7.19 -7.00 8.74
N ALA A 35 7.00 -5.99 7.91
CA ALA A 35 8.07 -5.39 7.12
C ALA A 35 9.20 -4.89 8.03
N LYS A 36 8.87 -4.17 9.10
CA LYS A 36 9.84 -3.70 10.09
C LYS A 36 10.56 -4.86 10.78
N SER A 37 9.86 -5.94 11.15
CA SER A 37 10.48 -7.12 11.76
C SER A 37 11.47 -7.84 10.83
N HIS A 38 11.28 -7.72 9.52
CA HIS A 38 12.18 -8.25 8.49
C HIS A 38 13.25 -7.25 8.03
N GLY A 39 13.38 -6.11 8.74
CA GLY A 39 14.41 -5.10 8.47
C GLY A 39 14.03 -4.07 7.41
N PHE A 40 12.77 -4.02 6.98
CA PHE A 40 12.25 -2.98 6.10
C PHE A 40 11.58 -1.88 6.92
N ASP A 41 12.32 -0.82 7.24
CA ASP A 41 11.79 0.36 7.94
C ASP A 41 11.31 1.40 6.92
N PHE A 42 10.01 1.35 6.57
CA PHE A 42 9.39 2.24 5.60
C PHE A 42 9.46 3.70 6.06
N SER A 43 9.62 4.65 5.13
CA SER A 43 9.45 6.07 5.47
C SER A 43 8.00 6.37 5.83
N ASP A 44 7.80 7.44 6.58
CA ASP A 44 6.48 7.96 6.98
C ASP A 44 5.52 8.07 5.79
N GLU A 45 6.00 8.50 4.61
CA GLU A 45 5.18 8.52 3.39
C GLU A 45 4.63 7.14 3.00
N ILE A 46 5.48 6.11 2.99
CA ILE A 46 5.07 4.76 2.61
C ILE A 46 4.17 4.17 3.69
N GLN A 47 4.51 4.37 4.97
CA GLN A 47 3.65 3.97 6.09
C GLN A 47 2.27 4.61 5.97
N GLY A 48 2.21 5.92 5.71
CA GLY A 48 0.98 6.66 5.48
C GLY A 48 0.14 6.09 4.34
N ARG A 49 0.76 5.63 3.24
CA ARG A 49 0.04 4.97 2.13
C ARG A 49 -0.60 3.64 2.54
N PHE A 50 0.06 2.83 3.37
CA PHE A 50 -0.55 1.62 3.91
C PHE A 50 -1.68 1.94 4.90
N LEU A 51 -1.42 2.83 5.87
CA LEU A 51 -2.39 3.18 6.92
C LEU A 51 -3.65 3.86 6.38
N ASN A 52 -3.51 4.73 5.38
CA ASN A 52 -4.63 5.43 4.75
C ASN A 52 -5.26 4.65 3.59
N ARG A 53 -4.87 3.37 3.42
CA ARG A 53 -5.42 2.43 2.44
C ARG A 53 -5.62 3.06 1.05
N TRP A 54 -6.88 3.14 0.65
CA TRP A 54 -7.37 3.48 -0.68
C TRP A 54 -7.21 4.95 -1.05
N ALA A 55 -6.85 5.80 -0.08
CA ALA A 55 -6.51 7.18 -0.35
C ALA A 55 -5.23 7.24 -1.21
N GLY A 56 -5.33 7.83 -2.41
CA GLY A 56 -4.15 8.09 -3.26
C GLY A 56 -3.56 6.87 -3.97
N VAL A 57 -4.25 5.72 -4.02
CA VAL A 57 -3.77 4.50 -4.72
C VAL A 57 -3.43 4.76 -6.19
N TYR A 58 -4.07 5.75 -6.80
CA TYR A 58 -3.83 6.17 -8.19
C TYR A 58 -2.45 6.80 -8.44
N PHE A 59 -1.74 7.23 -7.41
CA PHE A 59 -0.35 7.67 -7.49
C PHE A 59 0.68 6.59 -7.12
N CYS A 60 0.26 5.36 -6.78
CA CYS A 60 1.18 4.29 -6.41
C CYS A 60 1.71 3.56 -7.66
N PRO A 61 3.00 3.71 -8.02
CA PRO A 61 3.56 3.06 -9.21
C PRO A 61 3.66 1.53 -9.09
N PHE A 62 3.49 0.97 -7.88
CA PHE A 62 3.57 -0.46 -7.59
C PHE A 62 2.22 -1.04 -7.13
N ALA A 63 1.11 -0.38 -7.47
CA ALA A 63 -0.23 -0.80 -7.04
C ALA A 63 -0.57 -2.25 -7.42
N ASN A 64 -0.10 -2.72 -8.58
CA ASN A 64 -0.30 -4.12 -9.00
C ASN A 64 0.47 -5.09 -8.10
N ASP A 65 1.76 -4.87 -7.89
CA ASP A 65 2.59 -5.76 -7.08
C ASP A 65 2.08 -5.82 -5.63
N ILE A 66 1.67 -4.68 -5.08
CA ILE A 66 1.09 -4.62 -3.72
C ILE A 66 -0.30 -5.25 -3.68
N GLY A 67 -1.13 -5.07 -4.70
CA GLY A 67 -2.45 -5.73 -4.77
C GLY A 67 -2.34 -7.25 -4.86
N GLU A 68 -1.31 -7.75 -5.54
CA GLU A 68 -1.01 -9.18 -5.66
C GLU A 68 -0.43 -9.76 -4.36
N LEU A 69 0.57 -9.09 -3.78
CA LEU A 69 1.30 -9.59 -2.61
C LEU A 69 0.60 -9.31 -1.28
N CYS A 70 -0.26 -8.29 -1.25
CA CYS A 70 -1.02 -7.86 -0.07
C CYS A 70 -2.50 -7.67 -0.44
N PRO A 71 -3.24 -8.74 -0.79
CA PRO A 71 -4.61 -8.67 -1.27
C PRO A 71 -5.60 -8.03 -0.28
N LYS A 72 -5.33 -8.02 1.04
CA LYS A 72 -6.15 -7.27 2.02
C LYS A 72 -6.10 -5.75 1.82
N MET A 73 -5.16 -5.24 1.03
CA MET A 73 -5.14 -3.84 0.60
C MET A 73 -6.18 -3.56 -0.50
N VAL A 74 -6.62 -4.58 -1.26
CA VAL A 74 -7.60 -4.41 -2.33
C VAL A 74 -8.99 -4.18 -1.72
N PRO A 75 -9.70 -3.11 -2.12
CA PRO A 75 -11.04 -2.86 -1.60
C PRO A 75 -12.02 -3.97 -1.99
N PRO A 76 -12.97 -4.31 -1.10
CA PRO A 76 -14.03 -5.27 -1.42
C PRO A 76 -14.77 -4.88 -2.71
N GLY A 77 -15.01 -5.86 -3.58
CA GLY A 77 -15.69 -5.65 -4.87
C GLY A 77 -14.76 -5.30 -6.03
N PHE A 78 -13.47 -5.09 -5.79
CA PHE A 78 -12.46 -4.89 -6.82
C PHE A 78 -11.54 -6.10 -6.92
N LYS A 79 -11.04 -6.40 -8.13
CA LYS A 79 -10.09 -7.49 -8.36
C LYS A 79 -8.66 -7.05 -8.06
N THR A 80 -8.33 -5.78 -8.29
CA THR A 80 -6.99 -5.23 -8.07
C THR A 80 -7.04 -3.80 -7.55
N LEU A 81 -5.95 -3.35 -6.93
CA LEU A 81 -5.77 -1.94 -6.56
C LEU A 81 -5.75 -1.02 -7.80
N LEU A 82 -5.28 -1.52 -8.95
CA LEU A 82 -5.28 -0.75 -10.20
C LEU A 82 -6.70 -0.52 -10.71
N GLU A 83 -7.56 -1.55 -10.66
CA GLU A 83 -8.97 -1.41 -11.02
C GLU A 83 -9.66 -0.36 -10.12
N TYR A 84 -9.43 -0.44 -8.81
CA TYR A 84 -9.93 0.57 -7.88
C TYR A 84 -9.42 1.98 -8.19
N SER A 85 -8.11 2.12 -8.43
CA SER A 85 -7.48 3.39 -8.81
C SER A 85 -8.13 4.01 -10.04
N GLN A 86 -8.39 3.22 -11.09
CA GLN A 86 -9.01 3.72 -12.32
C GLN A 86 -10.44 4.23 -12.10
N THR A 87 -11.18 3.67 -11.14
CA THR A 87 -12.54 4.13 -10.81
C THR A 87 -12.58 5.37 -9.91
N THR A 88 -11.47 5.69 -9.24
CA THR A 88 -11.39 6.78 -8.25
C THR A 88 -10.50 7.94 -8.69
N CYS A 89 -9.71 7.76 -9.74
CA CYS A 89 -8.91 8.79 -10.38
C CYS A 89 -9.79 9.62 -11.33
N SER A 90 -10.05 10.90 -10.99
CA SER A 90 -10.59 11.85 -11.97
C SER A 90 -9.47 12.40 -12.84
N LYS A 91 -9.81 12.83 -14.06
CA LYS A 91 -8.87 13.56 -14.93
C LYS A 91 -8.44 14.90 -14.32
N ASP A 92 -9.24 15.41 -13.38
CA ASP A 92 -8.99 16.66 -12.65
C ASP A 92 -8.10 16.46 -11.42
N ASP A 93 -7.71 15.21 -11.10
CA ASP A 93 -6.80 14.91 -9.99
C ASP A 93 -5.33 15.12 -10.39
N GLU A 94 -4.97 16.37 -10.59
CA GLU A 94 -3.60 16.79 -10.95
C GLU A 94 -2.62 16.74 -9.77
N VAL A 95 -3.13 16.64 -8.54
CA VAL A 95 -2.37 16.63 -7.29
C VAL A 95 -2.85 15.54 -6.34
N GLU A 96 -1.93 15.02 -5.51
CA GLU A 96 -2.30 14.14 -4.40
C GLU A 96 -3.24 14.89 -3.46
N ARG A 97 -4.50 14.41 -3.35
CA ARG A 97 -5.52 15.01 -2.48
C ARG A 97 -5.16 14.95 -1.00
N TYR A 98 -4.16 14.15 -0.63
CA TYR A 98 -3.77 13.90 0.74
C TYR A 98 -2.24 13.97 0.91
N ASP A 99 -1.79 14.57 2.01
CA ASP A 99 -0.35 14.68 2.33
C ASP A 99 0.16 13.42 3.03
N PHE A 100 0.57 12.42 2.24
CA PHE A 100 1.04 11.13 2.77
C PHE A 100 2.35 11.27 3.54
N ARG A 101 3.10 12.35 3.29
CA ARG A 101 4.39 12.62 3.94
C ARG A 101 4.24 12.94 5.43
N ALA A 102 3.03 13.25 5.88
CA ALA A 102 2.72 13.45 7.29
C ALA A 102 2.65 12.14 8.10
N GLY A 103 2.60 10.96 7.46
CA GLY A 103 2.74 9.65 8.11
C GLY A 103 1.60 9.22 9.06
N GLY A 104 0.54 10.02 9.19
CA GLY A 104 -0.59 9.76 10.09
C GLY A 104 -1.86 9.30 9.37
N TYR A 105 -2.87 8.87 10.14
CA TYR A 105 -4.22 8.63 9.62
C TYR A 105 -4.90 9.97 9.29
N TYR A 106 -5.54 10.07 8.12
CA TYR A 106 -6.34 11.24 7.79
C TYR A 106 -7.66 11.22 8.54
N ALA A 107 -7.91 12.29 9.30
CA ALA A 107 -9.22 12.53 9.90
C ALA A 107 -10.27 12.72 8.79
N GLY A 108 -11.28 11.85 8.75
CA GLY A 108 -12.37 11.93 7.76
C GLY A 108 -12.46 10.74 6.79
N LEU A 109 -11.46 9.85 6.75
CA LEU A 109 -11.60 8.52 6.16
C LEU A 109 -12.34 7.60 7.15
N ASN A 110 -13.58 7.97 7.48
CA ASN A 110 -14.41 7.17 8.36
C ASN A 110 -14.72 5.84 7.68
N ARG A 111 -14.38 4.79 8.43
CA ARG A 111 -14.59 3.36 8.16
C ARG A 111 -15.95 3.12 7.51
N VAL A 112 -15.94 2.73 6.25
CA VAL A 112 -17.03 1.95 5.64
C VAL A 112 -16.50 0.55 5.41
#